data_AF-A0A3Q4H7P9-F1
#
_entry.id   AF-A0A3Q4H7P9-F1
#
_cell.length_a   1.000
_cell.length_b   1.000
_cell.length_c   1.000
_cell.angle_alpha   90.00
_cell.angle_beta   90.00
_cell.angle_gamma   90.00
#
_symmetry.space_group_name_H-M   'P 1'
#
loop_
_entity.id
_entity.type
_entity.pdbx_description
1 polymer ?
#
loop_
_entity_poly.entity_id
_entity_poly.type
_entity_poly.pdbx_seq_one_letter_code
_entity_poly.pdbx_strand_id
1 'polypeptide(L)'
;SKERVKTWFLTLKLKTNNTEHGTKKISKDQLIVRRGQRFTVKVELTQPFNPNLNPLTFTAVTGENPSEDLGTKSCFGMPDKIQRSPSAKAVWKVELEKGSNPPTGSLNLTITSPADTPIGKYNLTARHRDEETLLAELVVLFNPWCPGKLSFYLPTFNVNASIIFDSISCSLPAQFEEDMMKICLKMLDVNPKHLANAANDVSARCNPIYISRVVSAMINNNDDCGVLEGRWSAPFWGGTIPSHWSGSYPILKRWYNIGCHPVKYGQCWVFAGVMCSVMRLLGIPCRVVTNYQSAHDSNKNLIIDVYHADYGVREKETKDSVWNYHVWLECWMRRTDLGKDGKYDGWQVLDPTPQEKSDGVFCCGPASVKAVLNGETNLKYDAPFVYAMVNADCIDWLCKADGTMVNIFSDTKKIGQNISTKAVGSNTRLDITDSYKYKEDTMAHRLKTSRLRQRKRHCSLGKVGKLLRSFSQVFLFTCPGGDCNNYNCLSLPLSAPDLSIPILVPFLVYHKHMVGSDSMKISAVVTDKLEPRNVYLAVNDVILLNPPMSITVSKKLPSLCLINHYVDLFEVTVTLADCC
;
A
#
# COMPACT_ATOMS: atom_id res chain seq x y z
N SER A 1 35.60 -46.28 13.47
CA SER A 1 35.41 -44.82 13.57
C SER A 1 34.71 -44.54 14.89
N LYS A 2 35.33 -43.79 15.82
CA LYS A 2 34.63 -43.38 17.05
C LYS A 2 33.64 -42.28 16.66
N GLU A 3 32.33 -42.54 16.80
CA GLU A 3 31.33 -41.46 16.79
C GLU A 3 31.76 -40.43 17.83
N ARG A 4 32.04 -39.20 17.40
CA ARG A 4 32.26 -38.08 18.33
C ARG A 4 30.91 -37.82 19.00
N VAL A 5 30.80 -38.21 20.27
CA VAL A 5 29.64 -37.87 21.11
C VAL A 5 29.58 -36.35 21.22
N LYS A 6 28.48 -35.73 20.77
CA LYS A 6 28.26 -34.29 20.90
C LYS A 6 28.41 -33.85 22.34
N THR A 7 29.22 -32.83 22.60
CA THR A 7 29.53 -32.37 23.96
C THR A 7 28.53 -31.34 24.51
N TRP A 8 27.52 -30.98 23.71
CA TRP A 8 26.47 -30.05 24.11
C TRP A 8 25.22 -30.14 23.22
N PHE A 9 24.09 -29.68 23.77
CA PHE A 9 22.79 -29.56 23.12
C PHE A 9 22.27 -28.13 23.23
N LEU A 10 21.49 -27.70 22.23
CA LEU A 10 20.81 -26.41 22.27
C LEU A 10 19.33 -26.59 21.93
N THR A 11 18.47 -25.96 22.72
CA THR A 11 17.02 -25.96 22.53
C THR A 11 16.50 -24.54 22.31
N LEU A 12 15.80 -24.34 21.20
CA LEU A 12 15.08 -23.10 20.90
C LEU A 12 13.73 -23.09 21.63
N LYS A 13 13.43 -22.03 22.38
CA LYS A 13 12.12 -21.86 23.03
C LYS A 13 11.08 -21.29 22.05
N LEU A 14 10.84 -21.97 20.91
CA LEU A 14 10.04 -21.49 19.77
C LEU A 14 8.69 -20.89 20.19
N LYS A 15 7.89 -21.63 20.97
CA LYS A 15 6.56 -21.18 21.40
C LYS A 15 6.63 -19.89 22.21
N THR A 16 7.58 -19.77 23.13
CA THR A 16 7.77 -18.58 23.97
C THR A 16 8.26 -17.42 23.12
N ASN A 17 9.35 -17.61 22.37
CA ASN A 17 9.95 -16.57 21.53
C ASN A 17 8.94 -16.04 20.50
N ASN A 18 8.26 -16.91 19.75
CA ASN A 18 7.29 -16.46 18.74
C ASN A 18 6.07 -15.77 19.39
N THR A 19 5.71 -16.10 20.64
CA THR A 19 4.66 -15.38 21.36
C THR A 19 5.13 -13.97 21.74
N GLU A 20 6.31 -13.85 22.34
CA GLU A 20 6.89 -12.57 22.77
C GLU A 20 7.19 -11.62 21.58
N HIS A 21 7.55 -12.18 20.43
CA HIS A 21 7.78 -11.41 19.20
C HIS A 21 6.51 -11.13 18.39
N GLY A 22 5.34 -11.63 18.81
CA GLY A 22 4.09 -11.45 18.06
C GLY A 22 4.13 -12.10 16.67
N THR A 23 4.77 -13.27 16.56
CA THR A 23 4.98 -14.04 15.32
C THR A 23 4.41 -15.46 15.41
N LYS A 24 3.80 -15.85 16.54
CA LYS A 24 3.17 -17.16 16.78
C LYS A 24 2.14 -17.56 15.71
N LYS A 25 1.45 -16.59 15.11
CA LYS A 25 0.47 -16.85 14.04
C LYS A 25 1.11 -17.08 12.67
N ILE A 26 2.35 -16.66 12.46
CA ILE A 26 3.06 -16.81 11.18
C ILE A 26 3.62 -18.23 11.05
N SER A 27 4.26 -18.73 12.11
CA SER A 27 4.82 -20.08 12.12
C SER A 27 4.89 -20.66 13.54
N LYS A 28 4.67 -21.98 13.62
CA LYS A 28 4.87 -22.79 14.83
C LYS A 28 6.21 -23.52 14.82
N ASP A 29 6.75 -23.79 13.64
CA ASP A 29 7.91 -24.67 13.44
C ASP A 29 9.20 -23.91 13.12
N GLN A 30 9.09 -22.63 12.74
CA GLN A 30 10.23 -21.75 12.47
C GLN A 30 10.34 -20.65 13.52
N LEU A 31 11.57 -20.34 13.94
CA LEU A 31 11.84 -19.19 14.79
C LEU A 31 11.74 -17.90 13.96
N ILE A 32 10.78 -17.04 14.30
CA ILE A 32 10.60 -15.74 13.64
C ILE A 32 10.66 -14.66 14.72
N VAL A 33 11.69 -13.82 14.64
CA VAL A 33 11.97 -12.79 15.63
C VAL A 33 11.89 -11.40 14.98
N ARG A 34 11.78 -10.38 15.82
CA ARG A 34 11.80 -8.98 15.39
C ARG A 34 13.06 -8.31 15.89
N ARG A 35 13.74 -7.58 15.00
CA ARG A 35 15.01 -6.92 15.31
C ARG A 35 14.93 -6.00 16.53
N GLY A 36 16.02 -5.84 17.27
CA GLY A 36 16.04 -4.98 18.46
C GLY A 36 15.28 -5.53 19.67
N GLN A 37 14.75 -6.75 19.59
CA GLN A 37 14.13 -7.46 20.71
C GLN A 37 14.89 -8.76 20.96
N ARG A 38 15.01 -9.09 22.24
CA ARG A 38 15.75 -10.25 22.74
C ARG A 38 14.93 -11.53 22.62
N PHE A 39 15.58 -12.67 22.36
CA PHE A 39 14.97 -14.01 22.38
C PHE A 39 15.83 -14.99 23.17
N THR A 40 15.20 -15.99 23.77
CA THR A 40 15.88 -16.93 24.69
C THR A 40 16.20 -18.27 24.02
N VAL A 41 17.40 -18.78 24.27
CA VAL A 41 17.86 -20.12 23.89
C VAL A 41 18.42 -20.84 25.11
N LYS A 42 18.23 -22.16 25.21
CA LYS A 42 18.78 -22.97 26.30
C LYS A 42 19.91 -23.83 25.77
N VAL A 43 21.07 -23.77 26.41
CA VAL A 43 22.25 -24.57 26.10
C VAL A 43 22.52 -25.53 27.25
N GLU A 44 22.73 -26.81 26.93
CA GLU A 44 23.05 -27.86 27.89
C GLU A 44 24.41 -28.45 27.51
N LEU A 45 25.43 -28.17 28.30
CA LEU A 45 26.78 -28.69 28.14
C LEU A 45 26.93 -29.96 28.98
N THR A 46 27.75 -30.91 28.52
CA THR A 46 28.09 -32.11 29.31
C THR A 46 29.08 -31.81 30.44
N GLN A 47 29.64 -30.60 30.48
CA GLN A 47 30.66 -30.17 31.44
C GLN A 47 30.34 -28.77 31.98
N PRO A 48 30.88 -28.38 33.14
CA PRO A 48 30.74 -27.04 33.68
C PRO A 48 31.18 -25.97 32.67
N PHE A 49 30.40 -24.91 32.54
CA PHE A 49 30.74 -23.81 31.65
C PHE A 49 31.77 -22.87 32.30
N ASN A 50 32.95 -22.76 31.70
CA ASN A 50 33.93 -21.74 32.05
C ASN A 50 34.17 -20.80 30.85
N PRO A 51 33.62 -19.58 30.86
CA PRO A 51 33.69 -18.66 29.71
C PRO A 51 35.12 -18.23 29.36
N ASN A 52 36.05 -18.21 30.33
CA ASN A 52 37.43 -17.79 30.08
C ASN A 52 38.30 -18.89 29.45
N LEU A 53 37.97 -20.16 29.69
CA LEU A 53 38.70 -21.31 29.13
C LEU A 53 38.06 -21.81 27.83
N ASN A 54 36.73 -21.87 27.80
CA ASN A 54 35.96 -22.39 26.68
C ASN A 54 34.84 -21.39 26.35
N PRO A 55 35.16 -20.32 25.58
CA PRO A 55 34.17 -19.32 25.21
C PRO A 55 33.09 -19.94 24.33
N LEU A 56 31.86 -19.45 24.49
CA LEU A 56 30.75 -19.78 23.60
C LEU A 56 30.59 -18.65 22.59
N THR A 57 30.78 -18.97 21.32
CA THR A 57 30.76 -18.00 20.22
C THR A 57 29.62 -18.30 19.25
N PHE A 58 29.07 -17.27 18.63
CA PHE A 58 27.93 -17.30 17.75
C PHE A 58 28.24 -16.52 16.49
N THR A 59 27.74 -17.00 15.35
CA THR A 59 27.80 -16.30 14.07
C THR A 59 26.40 -16.26 13.48
N ALA A 60 25.88 -15.04 13.27
CA ALA A 60 24.64 -14.82 12.52
C ALA A 60 25.00 -14.35 11.11
N VAL A 61 24.49 -15.03 10.07
CA VAL A 61 24.70 -14.65 8.66
C VAL A 61 23.39 -14.58 7.89
N THR A 62 23.27 -13.62 6.98
CA THR A 62 22.17 -13.50 6.02
C THR A 62 22.70 -13.18 4.62
N GLY A 63 21.95 -13.56 3.59
CA GLY A 63 22.34 -13.40 2.19
C GLY A 63 23.47 -14.33 1.75
N GLU A 64 23.74 -14.33 0.44
CA GLU A 64 24.74 -15.20 -0.18
C GLU A 64 26.19 -14.72 0.06
N ASN A 65 26.36 -13.41 0.28
CA ASN A 65 27.65 -12.75 0.46
C ASN A 65 27.71 -12.03 1.83
N PRO A 66 27.79 -12.78 2.95
CA PRO A 66 27.71 -12.22 4.30
C PRO A 66 28.99 -11.45 4.68
N SER A 67 28.83 -10.23 5.21
CA SER A 67 29.92 -9.33 5.59
C SER A 67 29.57 -8.52 6.84
N GLU A 68 30.54 -8.36 7.76
CA GLU A 68 30.35 -7.55 8.98
C GLU A 68 30.16 -6.07 8.64
N ASP A 69 30.90 -5.57 7.64
CA ASP A 69 30.86 -4.18 7.14
C ASP A 69 29.55 -3.85 6.41
N LEU A 70 28.87 -4.87 5.91
CA LEU A 70 27.54 -4.76 5.33
C LEU A 70 26.43 -5.03 6.36
N GLY A 71 26.78 -5.44 7.58
CA GLY A 71 25.81 -5.81 8.62
C GLY A 71 25.07 -7.12 8.34
N THR A 72 25.51 -7.89 7.33
CA THR A 72 24.93 -9.17 6.93
C THR A 72 25.63 -10.37 7.59
N LYS A 73 26.72 -10.12 8.32
CA LYS A 73 27.38 -11.06 9.23
C LYS A 73 27.57 -10.41 10.60
N SER A 74 27.40 -11.20 11.66
CA SER A 74 27.69 -10.75 13.03
C SER A 74 28.31 -11.88 13.84
N CYS A 75 29.53 -11.64 14.35
CA CYS A 75 30.21 -12.55 15.26
C CYS A 75 30.12 -12.02 16.70
N PHE A 76 29.63 -12.82 17.64
CA PHE A 76 29.39 -12.42 19.03
C PHE A 76 29.47 -13.61 19.99
N GLY A 77 29.70 -13.39 21.27
CA GLY A 77 29.95 -14.49 22.19
C GLY A 77 30.10 -14.06 23.64
N MET A 78 30.33 -15.04 24.49
CA MET A 78 30.59 -14.83 25.91
C MET A 78 31.90 -15.53 26.32
N PRO A 79 32.88 -14.80 26.87
CA PRO A 79 32.88 -13.35 27.06
C PRO A 79 32.98 -12.62 25.71
N ASP A 80 32.64 -11.33 25.69
CA ASP A 80 32.71 -10.50 24.48
C ASP A 80 34.16 -10.12 24.12
N LYS A 81 34.94 -11.12 23.69
CA LYS A 81 36.36 -10.99 23.31
C LYS A 81 36.61 -11.33 21.84
N ILE A 82 35.56 -11.36 21.03
CA ILE A 82 35.66 -11.71 19.61
C ILE A 82 36.19 -10.50 18.83
N GLN A 83 37.24 -10.72 18.05
CA GLN A 83 37.75 -9.72 17.12
C GLN A 83 36.74 -9.56 15.96
N ARG A 84 36.23 -8.34 15.81
CA ARG A 84 35.27 -7.96 14.76
C ARG A 84 35.94 -6.96 13.82
N SER A 85 35.38 -6.82 12.62
CA SER A 85 35.72 -5.68 11.77
C SER A 85 35.47 -4.34 12.49
N PRO A 86 36.38 -3.35 12.39
CA PRO A 86 36.16 -2.00 12.90
C PRO A 86 34.94 -1.29 12.29
N SER A 87 34.56 -1.69 11.08
CA SER A 87 33.43 -1.15 10.30
C SER A 87 32.14 -1.96 10.46
N ALA A 88 32.08 -2.91 11.41
CA ALA A 88 30.92 -3.76 11.62
C ALA A 88 29.64 -2.95 11.89
N LYS A 89 28.62 -3.10 11.02
CA LYS A 89 27.39 -2.30 11.09
C LYS A 89 26.37 -2.84 12.09
N ALA A 90 26.21 -4.15 12.18
CA ALA A 90 25.18 -4.80 12.99
C ALA A 90 25.79 -5.85 13.93
N VAL A 91 26.09 -5.44 15.16
CA VAL A 91 26.70 -6.32 16.18
C VAL A 91 25.63 -6.88 17.13
N TRP A 92 25.35 -8.17 16.99
CA TRP A 92 24.46 -8.91 17.88
C TRP A 92 25.12 -9.13 19.24
N LYS A 93 24.30 -9.37 20.25
CA LYS A 93 24.75 -9.58 21.64
C LYS A 93 24.15 -10.85 22.21
N VAL A 94 24.91 -11.49 23.09
CA VAL A 94 24.45 -12.63 23.89
C VAL A 94 24.72 -12.37 25.36
N GLU A 95 23.73 -12.67 26.20
CA GLU A 95 23.78 -12.44 27.64
C GLU A 95 23.36 -13.73 28.38
N LEU A 96 23.95 -13.97 29.54
CA LEU A 96 23.61 -15.10 30.41
C LEU A 96 22.46 -14.68 31.34
N GLU A 97 21.35 -15.42 31.33
CA GLU A 97 20.22 -15.15 32.22
C GLU A 97 20.55 -15.60 33.66
N LYS A 98 19.99 -14.90 34.65
CA LYS A 98 20.17 -15.20 36.08
C LYS A 98 19.77 -16.64 36.47
N GLY A 99 18.85 -17.26 35.73
CA GLY A 99 18.42 -18.64 35.94
C GLY A 99 19.33 -19.70 35.32
N SER A 100 20.54 -19.34 34.90
CA SER A 100 21.55 -20.28 34.41
C SER A 100 22.29 -20.94 35.57
N ASN A 101 22.71 -22.18 35.36
CA ASN A 101 23.54 -22.94 36.29
C ASN A 101 24.83 -23.38 35.57
N PRO A 102 25.83 -22.49 35.45
CA PRO A 102 27.10 -22.80 34.79
C PRO A 102 27.84 -24.02 35.36
N PRO A 103 27.86 -24.26 36.69
CA PRO A 103 28.46 -25.47 37.26
C PRO A 103 27.87 -26.79 36.73
N THR A 104 26.58 -26.83 36.41
CA THR A 104 25.93 -28.03 35.86
C THR A 104 25.89 -28.05 34.33
N GLY A 105 26.44 -27.03 33.66
CA GLY A 105 26.42 -26.91 32.20
C GLY A 105 25.09 -26.44 31.61
N SER A 106 24.08 -26.11 32.43
CA SER A 106 22.76 -25.65 31.96
C SER A 106 22.71 -24.11 31.87
N LEU A 107 22.78 -23.55 30.67
CA LEU A 107 22.81 -22.12 30.42
C LEU A 107 21.50 -21.65 29.75
N ASN A 108 20.85 -20.65 30.33
CA ASN A 108 19.78 -19.91 29.65
C ASN A 108 20.41 -18.63 29.08
N LEU A 109 20.39 -18.50 27.76
CA LEU A 109 21.02 -17.39 27.07
C LEU A 109 19.96 -16.53 26.41
N THR A 110 20.19 -15.23 26.41
CA THR A 110 19.39 -14.27 25.67
C THR A 110 20.21 -13.71 24.53
N ILE A 111 19.71 -13.78 23.30
CA ILE A 111 20.34 -13.21 22.11
C ILE A 111 19.54 -11.99 21.65
N THR A 112 20.22 -10.90 21.33
CA THR A 112 19.60 -9.66 20.87
C THR A 112 20.29 -9.15 19.61
N SER A 113 19.51 -8.99 18.55
CA SER A 113 19.96 -8.32 17.32
C SER A 113 19.78 -6.79 17.44
N PRO A 114 20.67 -5.98 16.82
CA PRO A 114 20.48 -4.53 16.72
C PRO A 114 19.16 -4.13 16.05
N ALA A 115 18.64 -2.94 16.39
CA ALA A 115 17.40 -2.40 15.83
C ALA A 115 17.50 -2.02 14.34
N ASP A 116 18.70 -1.99 13.77
CA ASP A 116 19.04 -1.74 12.38
C ASP A 116 19.60 -2.99 11.66
N THR A 117 19.42 -4.17 12.25
CA THR A 117 19.73 -5.43 11.57
C THR A 117 18.92 -5.56 10.27
N PRO A 118 19.54 -5.98 9.15
CA PRO A 118 18.80 -6.31 7.93
C PRO A 118 17.73 -7.37 8.17
N ILE A 119 16.54 -7.20 7.60
CA ILE A 119 15.51 -8.23 7.67
C ILE A 119 15.78 -9.35 6.66
N GLY A 120 15.34 -10.57 6.97
CA GLY A 120 15.54 -11.73 6.10
C GLY A 120 15.74 -13.04 6.84
N LYS A 121 16.09 -14.09 6.09
CA LYS A 121 16.49 -15.39 6.64
C LYS A 121 17.93 -15.30 7.16
N TYR A 122 18.17 -15.87 8.33
CA TYR A 122 19.47 -15.94 8.99
C TYR A 122 19.81 -17.37 9.37
N ASN A 123 21.07 -17.74 9.14
CA ASN A 123 21.67 -18.92 9.75
C ASN A 123 22.42 -18.47 11.00
N LEU A 124 22.03 -19.01 12.15
CA LEU A 124 22.70 -18.78 13.42
C LEU A 124 23.50 -20.03 13.77
N THR A 125 24.83 -19.95 13.73
CA THR A 125 25.71 -21.01 14.21
C THR A 125 26.24 -20.68 15.59
N ALA A 126 26.51 -21.69 16.39
CA ALA A 126 27.32 -21.54 17.60
C ALA A 126 28.45 -22.54 17.62
N ARG A 127 29.54 -22.08 18.21
CA ARG A 127 30.78 -22.81 18.36
C ARG A 127 31.21 -22.78 19.81
N HIS A 128 31.48 -23.97 20.33
CA HIS A 128 32.01 -24.22 21.65
C HIS A 128 33.16 -25.22 21.50
N ARG A 129 34.36 -24.84 21.95
CA ARG A 129 35.61 -25.62 21.69
C ARG A 129 35.79 -25.83 20.17
N ASP A 130 36.07 -27.06 19.76
CA ASP A 130 36.27 -27.46 18.36
C ASP A 130 34.97 -27.92 17.67
N GLU A 131 33.81 -27.74 18.32
CA GLU A 131 32.51 -28.13 17.79
C GLU A 131 31.72 -26.90 17.35
N GLU A 132 31.37 -26.85 16.06
CA GLU A 132 30.42 -25.88 15.50
C GLU A 132 29.11 -26.59 15.16
N THR A 133 27.98 -25.92 15.43
CA THR A 133 26.64 -26.45 15.15
C THR A 133 25.72 -25.33 14.69
N LEU A 134 24.94 -25.61 13.63
CA LEU A 134 23.83 -24.76 13.22
C LEU A 134 22.73 -24.82 14.28
N LEU A 135 22.43 -23.68 14.89
CA LEU A 135 21.43 -23.57 15.96
C LEU A 135 20.03 -23.38 15.42
N ALA A 136 19.89 -22.47 14.46
CA ALA A 136 18.60 -22.07 13.95
C ALA A 136 18.73 -21.48 12.54
N GLU A 137 17.77 -21.84 11.68
CA GLU A 137 17.41 -21.04 10.53
C GLU A 137 16.23 -20.15 10.92
N LEU A 138 16.53 -18.90 11.29
CA LEU A 138 15.54 -17.96 11.81
C LEU A 138 15.22 -16.86 10.81
N VAL A 139 14.07 -16.22 10.95
CA VAL A 139 13.70 -15.04 10.16
C VAL A 139 13.67 -13.82 11.06
N VAL A 140 14.36 -12.76 10.65
CA VAL A 140 14.36 -11.46 11.35
C VAL A 140 13.45 -10.50 10.59
N LEU A 141 12.46 -9.93 11.28
CA LEU A 141 11.50 -8.95 10.76
C LEU A 141 11.71 -7.56 11.37
N PHE A 142 11.05 -6.55 10.78
CA PHE A 142 10.95 -5.23 11.41
C PHE A 142 10.18 -5.32 12.74
N ASN A 143 10.54 -4.42 13.66
CA ASN A 143 9.96 -4.33 14.98
C ASN A 143 9.24 -3.00 15.21
N PRO A 144 7.89 -2.98 15.17
CA PRO A 144 7.12 -1.77 15.42
C PRO A 144 7.00 -1.42 16.91
N TRP A 145 7.45 -2.29 17.82
CA TRP A 145 7.40 -2.06 19.27
C TRP A 145 8.78 -1.77 19.89
N CYS A 146 9.85 -1.75 19.09
CA CYS A 146 11.17 -1.39 19.57
C CYS A 146 11.28 0.15 19.69
N PRO A 147 11.80 0.70 20.81
CA PRO A 147 12.01 2.14 20.99
C PRO A 147 13.35 2.68 20.43
N GLY A 148 14.12 1.87 19.71
CA GLY A 148 15.42 2.24 19.14
C GLY A 148 15.43 3.44 18.15
N LYS A 149 16.63 4.01 17.91
CA LYS A 149 16.82 5.23 17.11
C LYS A 149 16.31 5.14 15.66
N LEU A 150 16.29 3.95 15.06
CA LEU A 150 15.82 3.68 13.70
C LEU A 150 14.50 2.89 13.64
N SER A 151 13.86 2.62 14.78
CA SER A 151 12.61 1.87 14.82
C SER A 151 11.39 2.78 14.80
N PHE A 152 10.33 2.27 14.18
CA PHE A 152 9.06 2.97 13.96
C PHE A 152 8.11 2.56 15.07
N TYR A 153 8.41 3.06 16.28
CA TYR A 153 7.62 2.74 17.46
C TYR A 153 6.17 3.19 17.26
N LEU A 154 5.25 2.24 17.17
CA LEU A 154 3.82 2.47 17.08
C LEU A 154 3.10 1.50 18.03
N PRO A 155 2.90 1.88 19.30
CA PRO A 155 2.37 0.98 20.32
C PRO A 155 0.93 0.53 20.04
N THR A 156 0.17 1.33 19.31
CA THR A 156 -1.22 1.04 18.92
C THR A 156 -1.32 0.11 17.71
N PHE A 157 -0.19 -0.31 17.12
CA PHE A 157 -0.21 -1.15 15.93
C PHE A 157 -0.72 -2.55 16.25
N ASN A 158 -1.80 -2.94 15.57
CA ASN A 158 -2.35 -4.28 15.65
C ASN A 158 -2.05 -5.05 14.35
N VAL A 159 -1.07 -5.95 14.40
CA VAL A 159 -0.71 -6.86 13.29
C VAL A 159 -1.86 -7.77 12.83
N ASN A 160 -2.89 -7.94 13.66
CA ASN A 160 -4.05 -8.79 13.38
C ASN A 160 -5.24 -8.06 12.78
N ALA A 161 -5.14 -6.74 12.53
CA ALA A 161 -6.25 -6.00 11.96
C ALA A 161 -6.58 -6.52 10.55
N SER A 162 -7.87 -6.69 10.25
CA SER A 162 -8.35 -6.96 8.90
C SER A 162 -8.03 -5.80 7.95
N ILE A 163 -7.96 -6.11 6.65
CA ILE A 163 -7.84 -5.13 5.57
C ILE A 163 -9.23 -5.07 4.92
N ILE A 164 -9.80 -3.88 4.78
CA ILE A 164 -11.12 -3.71 4.14
C ILE A 164 -10.97 -2.72 3.00
N PHE A 165 -11.50 -3.11 1.84
CA PHE A 165 -11.75 -2.25 0.70
C PHE A 165 -13.26 -2.05 0.60
N ASP A 166 -13.66 -0.94 0.00
CA ASP A 166 -15.06 -0.55 -0.24
C ASP A 166 -15.98 -1.75 -0.51
N SER A 167 -16.85 -2.10 0.45
CA SER A 167 -17.71 -3.31 0.50
C SER A 167 -17.08 -4.70 0.27
N ILE A 168 -15.85 -4.79 -0.26
CA ILE A 168 -15.05 -6.01 -0.43
C ILE A 168 -14.19 -6.22 0.83
N SER A 169 -14.78 -6.91 1.79
CA SER A 169 -14.09 -7.38 2.99
C SER A 169 -13.05 -8.44 2.60
N CYS A 170 -11.76 -8.10 2.61
CA CYS A 170 -10.70 -9.10 2.73
C CYS A 170 -10.71 -9.63 4.17
N SER A 171 -11.60 -10.59 4.42
CA SER A 171 -12.02 -11.06 5.75
C SER A 171 -10.89 -11.66 6.60
N LEU A 172 -9.74 -11.98 6.00
CA LEU A 172 -8.61 -12.57 6.72
C LEU A 172 -7.28 -11.86 6.40
N PRO A 173 -6.46 -11.56 7.43
CA PRO A 173 -5.11 -11.06 7.24
C PRO A 173 -4.25 -12.11 6.51
N ALA A 174 -4.15 -11.99 5.18
CA ALA A 174 -3.36 -12.88 4.32
C ALA A 174 -1.90 -13.06 4.80
N GLN A 175 -1.35 -12.15 5.60
CA GLN A 175 0.01 -12.26 6.13
C GLN A 175 0.27 -13.50 7.01
N PHE A 176 -0.75 -14.15 7.54
CA PHE A 176 -0.58 -15.34 8.40
C PHE A 176 -0.91 -16.66 7.67
N GLU A 177 -1.18 -16.61 6.38
CA GLU A 177 -1.42 -17.80 5.58
C GLU A 177 -0.12 -18.59 5.36
N GLU A 178 -0.28 -19.86 4.99
CA GLU A 178 0.85 -20.76 4.75
C GLU A 178 1.78 -20.23 3.64
N ASP A 179 3.08 -20.50 3.78
CA ASP A 179 4.14 -20.09 2.84
C ASP A 179 4.30 -18.59 2.61
N MET A 180 3.46 -17.72 3.15
CA MET A 180 3.54 -16.27 2.94
C MET A 180 4.91 -15.69 3.28
N MET A 181 5.55 -16.20 4.33
CA MET A 181 6.91 -15.78 4.67
C MET A 181 7.91 -16.15 3.56
N LYS A 182 7.80 -17.36 2.99
CA LYS A 182 8.66 -17.79 1.86
C LYS A 182 8.40 -16.94 0.62
N ILE A 183 7.13 -16.64 0.33
CA ILE A 183 6.72 -15.81 -0.80
C ILE A 183 7.29 -14.40 -0.67
N CYS A 184 7.14 -13.76 0.49
CA CYS A 184 7.65 -12.41 0.71
C CYS A 184 9.19 -12.34 0.70
N LEU A 185 9.89 -13.34 1.22
CA LEU A 185 11.35 -13.40 1.09
C LEU A 185 11.77 -13.58 -0.36
N LYS A 186 11.10 -14.48 -1.10
CA LYS A 186 11.37 -14.71 -2.53
C LYS A 186 11.16 -13.44 -3.35
N MET A 187 10.12 -12.65 -3.07
CA MET A 187 9.89 -11.34 -3.69
C MET A 187 11.08 -10.39 -3.50
N LEU A 188 11.67 -10.35 -2.31
CA LEU A 188 12.86 -9.54 -2.07
C LEU A 188 14.09 -10.10 -2.81
N ASP A 189 14.19 -11.40 -3.01
CA ASP A 189 15.36 -12.02 -3.66
C ASP A 189 15.30 -11.97 -5.20
N VAL A 190 14.12 -11.83 -5.81
CA VAL A 190 13.97 -11.71 -7.27
C VAL A 190 13.89 -10.27 -7.77
N ASN A 191 14.03 -9.30 -6.88
CA ASN A 191 13.97 -7.89 -7.26
C ASN A 191 15.21 -7.47 -8.08
N PRO A 192 15.09 -6.52 -9.04
CA PRO A 192 16.19 -6.13 -9.90
C PRO A 192 17.47 -5.70 -9.17
N LYS A 193 17.34 -5.05 -7.99
CA LYS A 193 18.50 -4.61 -7.20
C LYS A 193 19.23 -5.79 -6.57
N HIS A 194 18.51 -6.84 -6.18
CA HIS A 194 19.12 -8.07 -5.70
C HIS A 194 19.86 -8.81 -6.82
N LEU A 195 19.22 -8.94 -7.99
CA LEU A 195 19.83 -9.57 -9.16
C LEU A 195 21.09 -8.82 -9.63
N ALA A 196 21.11 -7.49 -9.52
CA ALA A 196 22.27 -6.68 -9.85
C ALA A 196 23.39 -6.77 -8.80
N ASN A 197 23.05 -6.73 -7.50
CA ASN A 197 24.01 -6.84 -6.41
C ASN A 197 23.35 -7.33 -5.11
N ALA A 198 23.33 -8.65 -4.93
CA ALA A 198 22.72 -9.30 -3.78
C ALA A 198 23.32 -8.84 -2.44
N ALA A 199 24.63 -8.62 -2.37
CA ALA A 199 25.30 -8.20 -1.13
C ALA A 199 24.81 -6.83 -0.65
N ASN A 200 24.72 -5.86 -1.56
CA ASN A 200 24.25 -4.51 -1.25
C ASN A 200 22.74 -4.46 -1.02
N ASP A 201 21.95 -5.21 -1.80
CA ASP A 201 20.50 -5.32 -1.58
C ASP A 201 20.22 -5.84 -0.17
N VAL A 202 20.79 -6.99 0.21
CA VAL A 202 20.58 -7.59 1.55
C VAL A 202 21.04 -6.66 2.66
N SER A 203 22.17 -5.95 2.49
CA SER A 203 22.61 -4.92 3.43
C SER A 203 21.57 -3.80 3.61
N ALA A 204 21.00 -3.32 2.49
CA ALA A 204 20.03 -2.23 2.47
C ALA A 204 18.65 -2.62 3.04
N ARG A 205 18.34 -3.92 3.19
CA ARG A 205 17.11 -4.42 3.85
C ARG A 205 17.00 -4.01 5.32
N CYS A 206 18.02 -3.40 5.91
CA CYS A 206 17.91 -2.74 7.23
C CYS A 206 17.02 -1.49 7.21
N ASN A 207 16.82 -0.86 6.05
CA ASN A 207 16.13 0.41 5.92
C ASN A 207 14.69 0.19 5.40
N PRO A 208 13.63 0.57 6.14
CA PRO A 208 12.27 0.42 5.63
C PRO A 208 12.01 1.29 4.39
N ILE A 209 12.71 2.42 4.20
CA ILE A 209 12.54 3.30 3.04
C ILE A 209 12.95 2.53 1.78
N TYR A 210 14.05 1.79 1.88
CA TYR A 210 14.53 0.92 0.82
C TYR A 210 13.55 -0.21 0.54
N ILE A 211 13.14 -0.95 1.58
CA ILE A 211 12.15 -2.04 1.45
C ILE A 211 10.84 -1.53 0.85
N SER A 212 10.38 -0.35 1.26
CA SER A 212 9.14 0.23 0.74
C SER A 212 9.21 0.50 -0.76
N ARG A 213 10.35 1.01 -1.26
CA ARG A 213 10.57 1.22 -2.70
C ARG A 213 10.69 -0.10 -3.46
N VAL A 214 11.43 -1.07 -2.92
CA VAL A 214 11.55 -2.40 -3.53
C VAL A 214 10.20 -3.08 -3.62
N VAL A 215 9.43 -3.11 -2.53
CA VAL A 215 8.11 -3.74 -2.52
C VAL A 215 7.14 -2.98 -3.43
N SER A 216 7.10 -1.64 -3.41
CA SER A 216 6.24 -0.85 -4.30
C SER A 216 6.47 -1.17 -5.77
N ALA A 217 7.74 -1.31 -6.19
CA ALA A 217 8.09 -1.77 -7.53
C ALA A 217 7.61 -3.20 -7.79
N MET A 218 8.01 -4.14 -6.93
CA MET A 218 7.73 -5.57 -7.10
C MET A 218 6.26 -5.96 -7.07
N ILE A 219 5.34 -5.11 -6.60
CA ILE A 219 3.90 -5.43 -6.66
C ILE A 219 3.39 -5.31 -8.11
N ASN A 220 3.89 -4.38 -8.92
CA ASN A 220 3.54 -4.28 -10.35
C ASN A 220 4.63 -4.91 -11.22
N ASN A 221 4.29 -5.33 -12.43
CA ASN A 221 5.21 -6.08 -13.30
C ASN A 221 5.84 -5.25 -14.43
N ASN A 222 5.78 -3.92 -14.36
CA ASN A 222 6.11 -3.09 -15.53
C ASN A 222 7.61 -3.06 -15.85
N ASP A 223 8.49 -3.23 -14.86
CA ASP A 223 9.95 -3.17 -15.03
C ASP A 223 10.67 -4.44 -14.53
N ASP A 224 9.96 -5.42 -13.96
CA ASP A 224 10.55 -6.56 -13.27
C ASP A 224 9.65 -7.82 -13.22
N CYS A 225 10.06 -8.84 -12.45
CA CYS A 225 9.29 -10.07 -12.21
C CYS A 225 8.17 -9.86 -11.16
N GLY A 226 7.48 -8.73 -11.24
CA GLY A 226 6.51 -8.29 -10.25
C GLY A 226 5.24 -9.11 -10.20
N VAL A 227 4.45 -8.86 -9.15
CA VAL A 227 3.34 -9.75 -8.76
C VAL A 227 2.14 -9.66 -9.69
N LEU A 228 1.73 -8.45 -10.07
CA LEU A 228 0.45 -8.20 -10.74
C LEU A 228 0.63 -7.46 -12.07
N GLU A 229 -0.16 -7.87 -13.05
CA GLU A 229 -0.36 -7.14 -14.30
C GLU A 229 -1.60 -6.25 -14.20
N GLY A 230 -1.45 -4.95 -14.48
CA GLY A 230 -2.52 -3.98 -14.39
C GLY A 230 -3.47 -4.03 -15.59
N ARG A 231 -4.78 -3.95 -15.34
CA ARG A 231 -5.78 -3.77 -16.41
C ARG A 231 -7.02 -3.04 -15.92
N TRP A 232 -7.32 -1.91 -16.55
CA TRP A 232 -8.40 -0.99 -16.15
C TRP A 232 -9.69 -1.13 -16.95
N SER A 233 -9.66 -1.86 -18.06
CA SER A 233 -10.83 -2.09 -18.90
C SER A 233 -10.83 -3.48 -19.52
N ALA A 234 -12.04 -3.98 -19.78
CA ALA A 234 -12.27 -5.21 -20.52
C ALA A 234 -11.59 -5.17 -21.90
N PRO A 235 -11.25 -6.33 -22.49
CA PRO A 235 -11.55 -7.69 -22.02
C PRO A 235 -10.48 -8.30 -21.08
N PHE A 236 -10.84 -8.99 -20.00
CA PHE A 236 -9.89 -9.59 -19.04
C PHE A 236 -9.40 -10.99 -19.43
N TRP A 237 -8.97 -11.20 -20.68
CA TRP A 237 -8.57 -12.52 -21.19
C TRP A 237 -7.34 -13.12 -20.51
N GLY A 238 -7.42 -14.41 -20.18
CA GLY A 238 -6.33 -15.16 -19.55
C GLY A 238 -6.04 -14.78 -18.09
N GLY A 239 -6.92 -14.00 -17.46
CA GLY A 239 -6.76 -13.52 -16.09
C GLY A 239 -8.07 -13.54 -15.30
N THR A 240 -7.96 -13.08 -14.06
CA THR A 240 -9.10 -12.85 -13.16
C THR A 240 -9.54 -11.39 -13.28
N ILE A 241 -10.86 -11.15 -13.33
CA ILE A 241 -11.42 -9.79 -13.27
C ILE A 241 -11.01 -9.14 -11.92
N PRO A 242 -10.47 -7.91 -11.89
CA PRO A 242 -9.93 -7.32 -10.66
C PRO A 242 -10.89 -7.28 -9.46
N SER A 243 -12.20 -7.13 -9.69
CA SER A 243 -13.24 -7.14 -8.65
C SER A 243 -13.54 -8.54 -8.08
N HIS A 244 -13.14 -9.62 -8.77
CA HIS A 244 -13.37 -11.01 -8.33
C HIS A 244 -12.32 -11.52 -7.35
N TRP A 245 -11.25 -10.76 -7.08
CA TRP A 245 -10.26 -11.17 -6.09
C TRP A 245 -10.85 -11.10 -4.68
N SER A 246 -10.87 -12.25 -4.00
CA SER A 246 -11.31 -12.37 -2.60
C SER A 246 -10.23 -11.98 -1.58
N GLY A 247 -8.99 -11.75 -2.02
CA GLY A 247 -7.90 -11.27 -1.18
C GLY A 247 -6.51 -11.42 -1.78
N SER A 248 -5.51 -10.97 -1.02
CA SER A 248 -4.10 -10.92 -1.46
C SER A 248 -3.41 -12.29 -1.52
N TYR A 249 -3.81 -13.25 -0.68
CA TYR A 249 -3.14 -14.55 -0.59
C TYR A 249 -3.21 -15.37 -1.89
N PRO A 250 -4.38 -15.57 -2.53
CA PRO A 250 -4.47 -16.28 -3.80
C PRO A 250 -3.56 -15.70 -4.89
N ILE A 251 -3.42 -14.38 -4.93
CA ILE A 251 -2.56 -13.67 -5.89
C ILE A 251 -1.09 -14.02 -5.62
N LEU A 252 -0.62 -13.80 -4.39
CA LEU A 252 0.77 -14.03 -4.00
C LEU A 252 1.17 -15.50 -4.12
N LYS A 253 0.28 -16.41 -3.73
CA LYS A 253 0.48 -17.86 -3.86
C LYS A 253 0.54 -18.28 -5.31
N ARG A 254 -0.34 -17.73 -6.17
CA ARG A 254 -0.32 -18.00 -7.62
C ARG A 254 0.99 -17.50 -8.24
N TRP A 255 1.39 -16.25 -7.99
CA TRP A 255 2.65 -15.68 -8.46
C TRP A 255 3.85 -16.57 -8.11
N TYR A 256 3.92 -17.04 -6.86
CA TYR A 256 4.98 -17.93 -6.41
C TYR A 256 4.95 -19.29 -7.13
N ASN A 257 3.78 -19.91 -7.24
CA ASN A 257 3.63 -21.24 -7.85
C ASN A 257 3.90 -21.25 -9.36
N ILE A 258 3.65 -20.15 -10.07
CA ILE A 258 3.94 -20.02 -11.50
C ILE A 258 5.37 -19.54 -11.77
N GLY A 259 6.27 -19.64 -10.79
CA GLY A 259 7.69 -19.30 -10.96
C GLY A 259 7.96 -17.80 -11.02
N CYS A 260 7.26 -17.00 -10.21
CA CYS A 260 7.39 -15.54 -10.15
C CYS A 260 6.99 -14.80 -11.43
N HIS A 261 6.08 -15.38 -12.23
CA HIS A 261 5.46 -14.69 -13.36
C HIS A 261 4.26 -13.86 -12.90
N PRO A 262 3.94 -12.74 -13.60
CA PRO A 262 2.88 -11.84 -13.20
C PRO A 262 1.49 -12.47 -13.24
N VAL A 263 0.68 -12.15 -12.24
CA VAL A 263 -0.71 -12.58 -12.11
C VAL A 263 -1.63 -11.56 -12.75
N LYS A 264 -2.48 -12.04 -13.67
CA LYS A 264 -3.48 -11.23 -14.38
C LYS A 264 -4.83 -11.31 -13.66
N TYR A 265 -5.55 -10.23 -13.34
CA TYR A 265 -5.22 -8.80 -13.47
C TYR A 265 -5.46 -8.05 -12.15
N GLY A 266 -4.84 -6.89 -11.97
CA GLY A 266 -5.05 -6.00 -10.82
C GLY A 266 -5.48 -4.58 -11.20
N GLN A 267 -6.14 -3.90 -10.26
CA GLN A 267 -6.38 -2.45 -10.25
C GLN A 267 -5.90 -1.86 -8.91
N CYS A 268 -5.95 -0.54 -8.73
CA CYS A 268 -5.29 0.17 -7.62
C CYS A 268 -5.54 -0.45 -6.23
N TRP A 269 -6.80 -0.83 -5.92
CA TRP A 269 -7.12 -1.47 -4.64
C TRP A 269 -6.49 -2.87 -4.48
N VAL A 270 -6.39 -3.64 -5.58
CA VAL A 270 -5.73 -4.95 -5.59
C VAL A 270 -4.24 -4.78 -5.33
N PHE A 271 -3.59 -3.84 -6.02
CA PHE A 271 -2.17 -3.52 -5.79
C PHE A 271 -1.92 -3.09 -4.34
N ALA A 272 -2.73 -2.16 -3.82
CA ALA A 272 -2.63 -1.70 -2.43
C ALA A 272 -2.86 -2.83 -1.41
N GLY A 273 -3.80 -3.74 -1.67
CA GLY A 273 -4.07 -4.90 -0.82
C GLY A 273 -2.95 -5.90 -0.77
N VAL A 274 -2.37 -6.23 -1.92
CA VAL A 274 -1.19 -7.11 -1.99
C VAL A 274 -0.02 -6.46 -1.26
N MET A 275 0.26 -5.19 -1.52
CA MET A 275 1.33 -4.47 -0.84
C MET A 275 1.12 -4.44 0.68
N CYS A 276 -0.10 -4.18 1.15
CA CYS A 276 -0.44 -4.15 2.57
C CYS A 276 -0.12 -5.48 3.27
N SER A 277 -0.49 -6.62 2.65
CA SER A 277 -0.20 -7.94 3.19
C SER A 277 1.31 -8.19 3.32
N VAL A 278 2.08 -7.84 2.29
CA VAL A 278 3.55 -7.99 2.29
C VAL A 278 4.18 -7.10 3.37
N MET A 279 3.85 -5.81 3.39
CA MET A 279 4.44 -4.85 4.33
C MET A 279 4.11 -5.19 5.79
N ARG A 280 2.88 -5.61 6.09
CA ARG A 280 2.50 -6.09 7.43
C ARG A 280 3.27 -7.33 7.84
N LEU A 281 3.46 -8.29 6.93
CA LEU A 281 4.23 -9.51 7.23
C LEU A 281 5.69 -9.17 7.55
N LEU A 282 6.31 -8.29 6.77
CA LEU A 282 7.67 -7.82 7.01
C LEU A 282 7.82 -7.04 8.33
N GLY A 283 6.70 -6.62 8.94
CA GLY A 283 6.66 -5.93 10.23
C GLY A 283 6.65 -4.41 10.12
N ILE A 284 6.32 -3.86 8.95
CA ILE A 284 6.13 -2.42 8.74
C ILE A 284 4.65 -2.09 8.98
N PRO A 285 4.31 -1.21 9.94
CA PRO A 285 2.91 -0.83 10.14
C PRO A 285 2.36 -0.11 8.93
N CYS A 286 1.22 -0.57 8.42
CA CYS A 286 0.60 0.05 7.26
C CYS A 286 -0.93 -0.04 7.25
N ARG A 287 -1.54 0.90 6.53
CA ARG A 287 -2.99 1.00 6.31
C ARG A 287 -3.27 1.39 4.87
N VAL A 288 -4.33 0.83 4.32
CA VAL A 288 -4.84 1.18 2.99
C VAL A 288 -5.57 2.51 3.09
N VAL A 289 -5.38 3.38 2.10
CA VAL A 289 -6.03 4.68 2.00
C VAL A 289 -6.72 4.79 0.65
N THR A 290 -7.98 5.23 0.67
CA THR A 290 -8.78 5.55 -0.52
C THR A 290 -8.93 7.06 -0.62
N ASN A 291 -8.68 7.60 -1.81
CA ASN A 291 -8.86 9.02 -2.15
C ASN A 291 -9.91 9.15 -3.25
N TYR A 292 -11.01 9.85 -2.99
CA TYR A 292 -12.03 10.09 -4.01
C TYR A 292 -11.68 11.32 -4.84
N GLN A 293 -12.07 11.33 -6.12
CA GLN A 293 -11.69 12.38 -7.07
C GLN A 293 -10.15 12.56 -7.12
N SER A 294 -9.43 11.46 -7.33
CA SER A 294 -7.97 11.45 -7.31
C SER A 294 -7.42 11.90 -8.65
N ALA A 295 -6.59 12.94 -8.64
CA ALA A 295 -5.96 13.46 -9.85
C ALA A 295 -4.76 12.61 -10.28
N HIS A 296 -4.61 12.41 -11.59
CA HIS A 296 -3.40 11.92 -12.21
C HIS A 296 -2.81 13.03 -13.09
N ASP A 297 -1.83 13.77 -12.55
CA ASP A 297 -1.13 14.86 -13.24
C ASP A 297 0.11 14.32 -13.93
N SER A 298 0.07 14.25 -15.27
CA SER A 298 1.14 13.70 -16.10
C SER A 298 2.27 14.67 -16.41
N ASN A 299 2.07 15.98 -16.16
CA ASN A 299 3.01 17.03 -16.55
C ASN A 299 3.59 17.81 -15.34
N LYS A 300 3.12 17.51 -14.13
CA LYS A 300 3.59 18.04 -12.83
C LYS A 300 3.28 19.53 -12.62
N ASN A 301 2.35 20.11 -13.37
CA ASN A 301 1.95 21.52 -13.24
C ASN A 301 0.89 21.76 -12.13
N LEU A 302 0.39 20.70 -11.48
CA LEU A 302 -0.69 20.72 -10.48
C LEU A 302 -2.05 21.18 -11.04
N ILE A 303 -2.26 21.00 -12.33
CA ILE A 303 -3.48 21.31 -13.07
C ILE A 303 -3.90 20.03 -13.79
N ILE A 304 -5.18 19.69 -13.70
CA ILE A 304 -5.80 18.66 -14.51
C ILE A 304 -6.69 19.37 -15.53
N ASP A 305 -6.30 19.29 -16.79
CA ASP A 305 -7.07 19.84 -17.90
C ASP A 305 -8.04 18.77 -18.42
N VAL A 306 -9.34 19.07 -18.36
CA VAL A 306 -10.42 18.21 -18.88
C VAL A 306 -11.02 18.88 -20.11
N TYR A 307 -11.09 18.16 -21.22
CA TYR A 307 -11.48 18.72 -22.51
C TYR A 307 -12.81 18.16 -23.00
N HIS A 308 -13.76 19.04 -23.28
CA HIS A 308 -15.11 18.70 -23.73
C HIS A 308 -15.31 19.13 -25.19
N ALA A 309 -15.95 18.30 -26.01
CA ALA A 309 -16.32 18.67 -27.38
C ALA A 309 -17.51 19.65 -27.42
N ASP A 310 -17.64 20.43 -28.48
CA ASP A 310 -18.73 21.40 -28.66
C ASP A 310 -20.08 20.80 -29.06
N TYR A 311 -20.09 19.57 -29.55
CA TYR A 311 -21.32 18.81 -29.86
C TYR A 311 -21.70 17.79 -28.77
N GLY A 312 -21.10 17.86 -27.57
CA GLY A 312 -21.53 17.09 -26.40
C GLY A 312 -20.48 16.96 -25.28
N VAL A 313 -20.88 16.45 -24.11
CA VAL A 313 -20.01 16.24 -22.92
C VAL A 313 -19.04 15.05 -23.09
N ARG A 314 -18.70 14.69 -24.32
CA ARG A 314 -17.72 13.64 -24.51
C ARG A 314 -16.36 14.21 -24.18
N GLU A 315 -15.82 13.79 -23.05
CA GLU A 315 -14.43 14.05 -22.67
C GLU A 315 -13.53 13.54 -23.80
N LYS A 316 -12.64 14.39 -24.28
CA LYS A 316 -11.54 13.96 -25.16
C LYS A 316 -10.48 13.29 -24.30
N GLU A 317 -9.89 12.22 -24.82
CA GLU A 317 -8.83 11.54 -24.12
C GLU A 317 -7.63 12.47 -23.90
N THR A 318 -7.19 12.53 -22.65
CA THR A 318 -5.99 13.25 -22.23
C THR A 318 -5.10 12.40 -21.35
N LYS A 319 -3.84 12.82 -21.24
CA LYS A 319 -2.88 12.17 -20.34
C LYS A 319 -3.19 12.46 -18.87
N ASP A 320 -3.81 13.61 -18.59
CA ASP A 320 -4.34 13.93 -17.28
C ASP A 320 -5.73 13.32 -17.11
N SER A 321 -6.01 12.79 -15.92
CA SER A 321 -7.31 12.19 -15.61
C SER A 321 -7.69 12.41 -14.15
N VAL A 322 -8.99 12.39 -13.88
CA VAL A 322 -9.53 12.37 -12.50
C VAL A 322 -10.22 11.03 -12.30
N TRP A 323 -9.68 10.22 -11.39
CA TRP A 323 -10.22 8.92 -11.06
C TRP A 323 -11.31 9.08 -10.01
N ASN A 324 -12.43 8.37 -10.17
CA ASN A 324 -13.54 8.37 -9.21
C ASN A 324 -13.04 8.09 -7.79
N TYR A 325 -12.13 7.12 -7.67
CA TYR A 325 -11.28 6.92 -6.52
C TYR A 325 -9.95 6.30 -6.91
N HIS A 326 -8.95 6.47 -6.05
CA HIS A 326 -7.66 5.81 -6.14
C HIS A 326 -7.27 5.27 -4.77
N VAL A 327 -6.53 4.16 -4.74
CA VAL A 327 -6.19 3.46 -3.51
C VAL A 327 -4.69 3.23 -3.44
N TRP A 328 -4.08 3.62 -2.33
CA TRP A 328 -2.66 3.42 -2.04
C TRP A 328 -2.44 2.90 -0.61
N LEU A 329 -1.18 2.77 -0.21
CA LEU A 329 -0.77 2.35 1.12
C LEU A 329 -0.10 3.50 1.88
N GLU A 330 -0.46 3.70 3.14
CA GLU A 330 0.35 4.46 4.08
C GLU A 330 1.17 3.51 4.96
N CYS A 331 2.49 3.69 5.00
CA CYS A 331 3.38 2.99 5.92
C CYS A 331 3.93 3.94 6.98
N TRP A 332 3.93 3.50 8.24
CA TRP A 332 4.50 4.26 9.35
C TRP A 332 6.01 4.06 9.40
N MET A 333 6.77 5.10 9.08
CA MET A 333 8.22 5.08 9.23
C MET A 333 8.84 6.46 9.48
N ARG A 334 10.12 6.47 9.86
CA ARG A 334 10.97 7.66 9.99
C ARG A 334 11.63 7.94 8.65
N ARG A 335 11.92 9.21 8.42
CA ARG A 335 12.53 9.74 7.20
C ARG A 335 13.87 10.36 7.52
N THR A 336 14.81 9.50 7.96
CA THR A 336 16.18 9.91 8.29
C THR A 336 16.94 10.51 7.10
N ASP A 337 16.45 10.25 5.88
CA ASP A 337 16.90 10.85 4.62
C ASP A 337 16.40 12.29 4.41
N LEU A 338 15.30 12.71 5.04
CA LEU A 338 14.75 14.07 4.94
C LEU A 338 15.13 14.98 6.11
N GLY A 339 15.59 14.42 7.22
CA GLY A 339 16.02 15.19 8.38
C GLY A 339 16.21 14.32 9.62
N LYS A 340 17.19 14.67 10.47
CA LYS A 340 17.45 13.98 11.74
C LYS A 340 16.49 14.40 12.86
N ASP A 341 15.84 15.55 12.70
CA ASP A 341 14.87 16.12 13.64
C ASP A 341 13.53 15.36 13.67
N GLY A 342 13.31 14.44 12.73
CA GLY A 342 12.11 13.64 12.63
C GLY A 342 10.87 14.44 12.19
N LYS A 343 11.05 15.64 11.61
CA LYS A 343 9.94 16.49 11.14
C LYS A 343 8.99 15.71 10.23
N TYR A 344 9.54 14.89 9.34
CA TYR A 344 8.80 14.11 8.32
C TYR A 344 8.50 12.66 8.70
N ASP A 345 8.81 12.26 9.94
CA ASP A 345 8.49 10.94 10.46
C ASP A 345 6.97 10.76 10.62
N GLY A 346 6.50 9.51 10.51
CA GLY A 346 5.09 9.14 10.64
C GLY A 346 4.57 8.42 9.40
N TRP A 347 3.35 8.71 8.98
CA TRP A 347 2.73 8.12 7.79
C TRP A 347 3.41 8.59 6.49
N GLN A 348 3.76 7.62 5.65
CA GLN A 348 4.33 7.84 4.34
C GLN A 348 3.48 7.15 3.27
N VAL A 349 3.13 7.87 2.21
CA VAL A 349 2.40 7.36 1.05
C VAL A 349 3.32 6.49 0.21
N LEU A 350 2.84 5.30 -0.13
CA LEU A 350 3.43 4.35 -1.05
C LEU A 350 2.34 3.89 -2.01
N ASP A 351 2.59 4.03 -3.30
CA ASP A 351 1.63 3.64 -4.32
C ASP A 351 2.24 2.56 -5.23
N PRO A 352 1.77 1.31 -5.12
CA PRO A 352 2.20 0.21 -5.99
C PRO A 352 1.55 0.24 -7.38
N THR A 353 0.61 1.16 -7.64
CA THR A 353 -0.05 1.28 -8.95
C THR A 353 0.92 1.93 -9.94
N PRO A 354 1.16 1.33 -11.12
CA PRO A 354 2.14 1.86 -12.07
C PRO A 354 1.57 3.05 -12.85
N GLN A 355 1.56 4.23 -12.21
CA GLN A 355 1.09 5.50 -12.78
C GLN A 355 2.27 6.33 -13.32
N GLU A 356 3.24 6.62 -12.46
CA GLU A 356 4.41 7.45 -12.80
C GLU A 356 5.72 6.72 -12.47
N LYS A 357 6.78 7.03 -13.23
CA LYS A 357 8.12 6.52 -12.97
C LYS A 357 8.84 7.40 -11.95
N SER A 358 9.32 6.78 -10.86
CA SER A 358 10.24 7.38 -9.89
C SER A 358 11.65 6.83 -10.14
N ASP A 359 12.61 7.70 -10.44
CA ASP A 359 13.97 7.32 -10.82
C ASP A 359 14.04 6.25 -11.94
N GLY A 360 13.10 6.33 -12.91
CA GLY A 360 13.04 5.43 -14.07
C GLY A 360 12.27 4.12 -13.86
N VAL A 361 11.81 3.84 -12.64
CA VAL A 361 11.08 2.62 -12.27
C VAL A 361 9.65 2.97 -11.83
N PHE A 362 8.66 2.16 -12.18
CA PHE A 362 7.28 2.23 -11.70
C PHE A 362 7.22 1.86 -10.21
N CYS A 363 7.59 2.82 -9.38
CA CYS A 363 7.42 2.79 -7.94
C CYS A 363 7.08 4.20 -7.47
N CYS A 364 6.33 4.32 -6.37
CA CYS A 364 5.95 5.62 -5.83
C CYS A 364 6.07 5.61 -4.32
N GLY A 365 6.75 6.62 -3.78
CA GLY A 365 6.99 6.83 -2.37
C GLY A 365 8.29 6.20 -1.85
N PRO A 366 8.54 6.25 -0.53
CA PRO A 366 7.66 6.81 0.50
C PRO A 366 7.62 8.35 0.46
N ALA A 367 6.43 8.94 0.30
CA ALA A 367 6.21 10.38 0.37
C ALA A 367 5.64 10.77 1.75
N SER A 368 6.21 11.75 2.45
CA SER A 368 5.74 12.12 3.79
C SER A 368 4.37 12.82 3.71
N VAL A 369 3.37 12.28 4.40
CA VAL A 369 2.02 12.89 4.48
C VAL A 369 2.12 14.32 5.05
N LYS A 370 3.01 14.54 6.02
CA LYS A 370 3.30 15.89 6.55
C LYS A 370 3.89 16.83 5.50
N ALA A 371 4.76 16.34 4.62
CA ALA A 371 5.31 17.15 3.53
C ALA A 371 4.22 17.52 2.51
N VAL A 372 3.35 16.56 2.20
CA VAL A 372 2.18 16.76 1.33
C VAL A 372 1.24 17.83 1.91
N LEU A 373 0.84 17.70 3.18
CA LEU A 373 0.03 18.71 3.88
C LEU A 373 0.66 20.11 3.82
N ASN A 374 1.98 20.18 4.00
CA ASN A 374 2.71 21.44 4.01
C ASN A 374 3.05 22.00 2.62
N GLY A 375 2.71 21.29 1.54
CA GLY A 375 3.04 21.67 0.17
C GLY A 375 4.54 21.63 -0.17
N GLU A 376 5.31 20.84 0.57
CA GLU A 376 6.77 20.72 0.41
C GLU A 376 7.11 19.68 -0.67
N THR A 377 6.76 20.01 -1.92
CA THR A 377 6.86 19.10 -3.08
C THR A 377 8.27 18.82 -3.57
N ASN A 378 9.28 19.60 -3.16
CA ASN A 378 10.67 19.37 -3.54
C ASN A 378 11.36 18.23 -2.78
N LEU A 379 10.66 17.57 -1.85
CA LEU A 379 11.20 16.50 -1.02
C LEU A 379 11.08 15.14 -1.71
N LYS A 380 12.07 14.29 -1.45
CA LYS A 380 12.00 12.87 -1.83
C LYS A 380 10.95 12.14 -0.96
N TYR A 381 10.33 11.07 -1.41
CA TYR A 381 10.19 10.61 -2.79
C TYR A 381 8.82 11.03 -3.28
N ASP A 382 8.70 11.38 -4.57
CA ASP A 382 7.43 11.54 -5.29
C ASP A 382 6.41 12.51 -4.67
N ALA A 383 6.85 13.41 -3.78
CA ALA A 383 6.00 14.41 -3.14
C ALA A 383 5.22 15.31 -4.12
N PRO A 384 5.75 15.72 -5.29
CA PRO A 384 4.96 16.47 -6.26
C PRO A 384 3.75 15.70 -6.78
N PHE A 385 3.96 14.42 -7.10
CA PHE A 385 2.93 13.55 -7.66
C PHE A 385 1.84 13.29 -6.62
N VAL A 386 2.24 12.88 -5.41
CA VAL A 386 1.30 12.65 -4.30
C VAL A 386 0.55 13.93 -3.94
N TYR A 387 1.20 15.09 -3.99
CA TYR A 387 0.52 16.36 -3.76
C TYR A 387 -0.52 16.66 -4.85
N ALA A 388 -0.21 16.40 -6.13
CA ALA A 388 -1.15 16.58 -7.22
C ALA A 388 -2.39 15.70 -7.04
N MET A 389 -2.21 14.42 -6.67
CA MET A 389 -3.33 13.47 -6.45
C MET A 389 -4.41 14.00 -5.51
N VAL A 390 -4.03 14.85 -4.54
CA VAL A 390 -4.94 15.36 -3.51
C VAL A 390 -5.22 16.86 -3.63
N ASN A 391 -4.43 17.67 -4.33
CA ASN A 391 -4.56 19.13 -4.34
C ASN A 391 -4.46 19.77 -5.75
N ALA A 392 -4.54 18.99 -6.83
CA ALA A 392 -4.55 19.57 -8.17
C ALA A 392 -5.82 20.41 -8.43
N ASP A 393 -5.69 21.46 -9.24
CA ASP A 393 -6.83 22.24 -9.72
C ASP A 393 -7.38 21.58 -10.99
N CYS A 394 -8.70 21.44 -11.10
CA CYS A 394 -9.35 20.94 -12.31
C CYS A 394 -9.79 22.13 -13.18
N ILE A 395 -9.42 22.13 -14.46
CA ILE A 395 -9.88 23.14 -15.42
C ILE A 395 -10.61 22.43 -16.55
N ASP A 396 -11.87 22.80 -16.74
CA ASP A 396 -12.69 22.29 -17.84
C ASP A 396 -12.62 23.26 -19.03
N TRP A 397 -12.24 22.71 -20.18
CA TRP A 397 -12.08 23.41 -21.44
C TRP A 397 -13.11 22.92 -22.45
N LEU A 398 -13.80 23.84 -23.11
CA LEU A 398 -14.63 23.56 -24.26
C LEU A 398 -13.81 23.71 -25.56
N CYS A 399 -13.69 22.63 -26.31
CA CYS A 399 -13.11 22.60 -27.65
C CYS A 399 -14.19 22.94 -28.69
N LYS A 400 -14.12 24.13 -29.28
CA LYS A 400 -15.01 24.50 -30.39
C LYS A 400 -14.60 23.86 -31.72
N ALA A 401 -15.53 23.77 -32.67
CA ALA A 401 -15.29 23.24 -34.01
C ALA A 401 -14.22 24.01 -34.79
N ASP A 402 -14.02 25.30 -34.47
CA ASP A 402 -12.95 26.14 -35.04
C ASP A 402 -11.56 25.88 -34.43
N GLY A 403 -11.46 24.94 -33.47
CA GLY A 403 -10.23 24.61 -32.76
C GLY A 403 -9.91 25.52 -31.57
N THR A 404 -10.72 26.55 -31.31
CA THR A 404 -10.51 27.44 -30.15
C THR A 404 -10.90 26.76 -28.84
N MET A 405 -10.15 27.08 -27.78
CA MET A 405 -10.29 26.51 -26.45
C MET A 405 -10.81 27.56 -25.48
N VAL A 406 -11.96 27.29 -24.86
CA VAL A 406 -12.58 28.20 -23.89
C VAL A 406 -12.60 27.54 -22.53
N ASN A 407 -12.01 28.19 -21.51
CA ASN A 407 -12.17 27.77 -20.12
C ASN A 407 -13.63 28.01 -19.72
N ILE A 408 -14.35 26.93 -19.43
CA ILE A 408 -15.76 26.97 -19.04
C ILE A 408 -15.94 26.81 -17.54
N PHE A 409 -15.00 26.16 -16.86
CA PHE A 409 -15.04 25.98 -15.42
C PHE A 409 -13.64 25.76 -14.83
N SER A 410 -13.44 26.20 -13.59
CA SER A 410 -12.19 25.97 -12.85
C SER A 410 -12.54 25.64 -11.42
N ASP A 411 -12.23 24.42 -11.01
CA ASP A 411 -12.51 23.88 -9.68
C ASP A 411 -11.22 23.63 -8.92
N THR A 412 -11.01 24.41 -7.87
CA THR A 412 -9.84 24.26 -6.99
C THR A 412 -10.12 23.37 -5.77
N LYS A 413 -11.32 22.78 -5.69
CA LYS A 413 -11.81 22.02 -4.52
C LYS A 413 -12.19 20.59 -4.89
N LYS A 414 -12.47 20.28 -6.17
CA LYS A 414 -12.89 18.96 -6.64
C LYS A 414 -11.97 17.81 -6.22
N ILE A 415 -10.66 18.01 -6.36
CA ILE A 415 -9.68 16.93 -6.22
C ILE A 415 -9.46 16.59 -4.75
N GLY A 416 -9.28 15.30 -4.46
CA GLY A 416 -8.81 14.81 -3.18
C GLY A 416 -9.86 14.87 -2.06
N GLN A 417 -10.98 14.19 -2.25
CA GLN A 417 -12.13 14.22 -1.34
C GLN A 417 -12.22 12.96 -0.50
N ASN A 418 -12.80 13.09 0.70
CA ASN A 418 -13.17 11.97 1.57
C ASN A 418 -12.04 10.95 1.74
N ILE A 419 -10.80 11.40 1.92
CA ILE A 419 -9.64 10.53 2.03
C ILE A 419 -9.85 9.63 3.24
N SER A 420 -9.98 8.32 3.01
CA SER A 420 -10.55 7.39 3.98
C SER A 420 -9.63 6.20 4.22
N THR A 421 -9.62 5.73 5.46
CA THR A 421 -9.01 4.46 5.87
C THR A 421 -9.95 3.74 6.82
N LYS A 422 -9.77 2.43 6.99
CA LYS A 422 -10.43 1.67 8.07
C LYS A 422 -9.98 2.18 9.45
N ALA A 423 -10.92 2.37 10.37
CA ALA A 423 -10.62 2.71 11.76
C ALA A 423 -9.95 1.54 12.51
N VAL A 424 -9.13 1.86 13.51
CA VAL A 424 -8.46 0.85 14.34
C VAL A 424 -9.49 0.18 15.24
N GLY A 425 -9.56 -1.16 15.17
CA GLY A 425 -10.45 -1.95 16.04
C GLY A 425 -11.91 -2.06 15.59
N SER A 426 -12.34 -1.36 14.54
CA SER A 426 -13.69 -1.44 13.99
C SER A 426 -13.69 -1.49 12.45
N ASN A 427 -14.83 -1.76 11.83
CA ASN A 427 -15.01 -1.70 10.37
C ASN A 427 -15.56 -0.34 9.91
N THR A 428 -15.54 0.68 10.77
CA THR A 428 -16.05 2.00 10.43
C THR A 428 -15.04 2.78 9.59
N ARG A 429 -15.54 3.65 8.72
CA ARG A 429 -14.73 4.61 7.96
C ARG A 429 -14.09 5.63 8.91
N LEU A 430 -12.79 5.86 8.75
CA LEU A 430 -12.08 6.97 9.35
C LEU A 430 -11.65 7.93 8.24
N ASP A 431 -12.18 9.15 8.28
CA ASP A 431 -11.78 10.23 7.37
C ASP A 431 -10.46 10.85 7.87
N ILE A 432 -9.48 10.93 6.98
CA ILE A 432 -8.14 11.46 7.21
C ILE A 432 -7.80 12.60 6.23
N THR A 433 -8.80 13.22 5.58
CA THR A 433 -8.60 14.30 4.60
C THR A 433 -7.78 15.45 5.17
N ASP A 434 -8.06 15.86 6.41
CA ASP A 434 -7.33 16.91 7.12
C ASP A 434 -5.85 16.57 7.38
N SER A 435 -5.42 15.32 7.18
CA SER A 435 -4.00 14.93 7.25
C SER A 435 -3.23 15.24 5.96
N TYR A 436 -3.93 15.39 4.82
CA TYR A 436 -3.33 15.60 3.50
C TYR A 436 -3.44 17.04 3.00
N LYS A 437 -4.47 17.74 3.44
CA LYS A 437 -4.75 19.12 3.03
C LYS A 437 -5.35 19.90 4.18
N TYR A 438 -5.07 21.20 4.20
CA TYR A 438 -5.78 22.12 5.08
C TYR A 438 -7.19 22.32 4.54
N LYS A 439 -8.13 22.60 5.44
CA LYS A 439 -9.49 22.99 5.04
C LYS A 439 -9.44 24.14 4.05
N GLU A 440 -10.24 23.98 2.99
CA GLU A 440 -10.41 24.98 1.95
C GLU A 440 -10.74 26.35 2.55
N ASP A 441 -10.30 27.42 1.87
CA ASP A 441 -10.48 28.82 2.27
C ASP A 441 -9.82 29.28 3.58
N THR A 442 -9.07 28.41 4.27
CA THR A 442 -8.23 28.84 5.41
C THR A 442 -7.01 29.64 4.95
N MET A 443 -6.49 30.53 5.81
CA MET A 443 -5.27 31.30 5.54
C MET A 443 -4.07 30.38 5.27
N ALA A 444 -3.97 29.28 6.02
CA ALA A 444 -2.93 28.25 5.82
C ALA A 444 -3.01 27.64 4.41
N HIS A 445 -4.20 27.25 3.96
CA HIS A 445 -4.41 26.73 2.60
C HIS A 445 -3.96 27.74 1.55
N ARG A 446 -4.44 28.98 1.63
CA ARG A 446 -4.14 30.05 0.65
C ARG A 446 -2.64 30.37 0.59
N LEU A 447 -1.95 30.44 1.72
CA LEU A 447 -0.52 30.73 1.77
C LEU A 447 0.34 29.63 1.12
N LYS A 448 -0.05 28.37 1.28
CA LYS A 448 0.70 27.23 0.74
C LYS A 448 0.45 27.05 -0.75
N THR A 449 -0.81 27.08 -1.18
CA THR A 449 -1.17 26.95 -2.60
C THR A 449 -0.67 28.14 -3.42
N SER A 450 -0.76 29.38 -2.92
CA SER A 450 -0.22 30.56 -3.63
C SER A 450 1.28 30.48 -3.87
N ARG A 451 2.08 30.04 -2.88
CA ARG A 451 3.53 29.86 -3.04
C ARG A 451 3.87 28.79 -4.08
N LEU A 452 3.14 27.69 -4.12
CA LEU A 452 3.32 26.62 -5.12
C LEU A 452 2.89 27.08 -6.51
N ARG A 453 1.75 27.77 -6.62
CA ARG A 453 1.21 28.32 -7.87
C ARG A 453 2.12 29.39 -8.47
N GLN A 454 2.69 30.29 -7.66
CA GLN A 454 3.68 31.28 -8.13
C GLN A 454 4.95 30.65 -8.68
N ARG A 455 5.35 29.48 -8.17
CA ARG A 455 6.50 28.72 -8.68
C ARG A 455 6.21 27.94 -9.96
N LYS A 456 4.92 27.69 -10.29
CA LYS A 456 4.52 26.75 -11.36
C LYS A 456 3.59 27.32 -12.44
N ARG A 457 3.00 28.53 -12.30
CA ARG A 457 2.13 29.13 -13.33
C ARG A 457 2.62 30.51 -13.81
N HIS A 458 2.75 30.63 -15.14
CA HIS A 458 2.45 31.82 -15.94
C HIS A 458 1.03 31.67 -16.49
N CYS A 459 -0.02 32.02 -15.72
CA CYS A 459 -1.33 32.38 -16.27
C CYS A 459 -2.27 32.86 -15.16
N SER A 460 -2.86 34.03 -15.36
CA SER A 460 -3.84 34.66 -14.47
C SER A 460 -5.23 34.05 -14.65
N LEU A 461 -5.88 33.72 -13.53
CA LEU A 461 -7.28 33.29 -13.47
C LEU A 461 -8.18 34.51 -13.25
N GLY A 462 -9.11 34.75 -14.19
CA GLY A 462 -10.22 35.67 -14.01
C GLY A 462 -11.38 34.98 -13.27
N LYS A 463 -11.97 35.65 -12.27
CA LYS A 463 -13.25 35.23 -11.68
C LYS A 463 -14.39 35.75 -12.54
N VAL A 464 -15.33 34.89 -12.92
CA VAL A 464 -16.65 35.32 -13.41
C VAL A 464 -17.73 34.57 -12.64
N GLY A 465 -18.43 35.27 -11.76
CA GLY A 465 -19.74 34.86 -11.27
C GLY A 465 -20.78 35.72 -11.97
N LYS A 466 -21.62 35.13 -12.82
CA LYS A 466 -22.80 35.79 -13.38
C LYS A 466 -23.99 34.84 -13.46
N LEU A 467 -25.13 35.42 -13.08
CA LEU A 467 -26.46 34.84 -13.03
C LEU A 467 -27.00 34.63 -14.46
N LEU A 468 -27.52 33.43 -14.76
CA LEU A 468 -28.22 33.10 -16.01
C LEU A 468 -29.38 34.07 -16.25
N ARG A 469 -29.52 34.63 -17.47
CA ARG A 469 -30.64 35.51 -17.83
C ARG A 469 -31.32 35.04 -19.12
N SER A 470 -32.47 34.40 -18.94
CA SER A 470 -33.55 34.13 -19.92
C SER A 470 -33.18 33.38 -21.22
N PHE A 471 -33.83 32.21 -21.37
CA PHE A 471 -33.71 31.21 -22.44
C PHE A 471 -32.36 30.48 -22.47
N SER A 472 -32.36 29.24 -21.98
CA SER A 472 -31.21 28.35 -22.06
C SER A 472 -31.58 27.05 -22.78
N GLN A 473 -30.60 26.48 -23.48
CA GLN A 473 -30.69 25.15 -24.07
C GLN A 473 -29.94 24.18 -23.17
N VAL A 474 -30.62 23.13 -22.74
CA VAL A 474 -30.07 22.09 -21.86
C VAL A 474 -29.89 20.82 -22.68
N PHE A 475 -28.66 20.32 -22.72
CA PHE A 475 -28.33 19.02 -23.29
C PHE A 475 -27.99 18.04 -22.17
N LEU A 476 -28.67 16.88 -22.17
CA LEU A 476 -28.54 15.84 -21.16
C LEU A 476 -27.92 14.57 -21.75
N PHE A 477 -26.82 14.15 -21.16
CA PHE A 477 -26.05 12.99 -21.58
C PHE A 477 -25.90 12.00 -20.42
N THR A 478 -26.02 10.70 -20.72
CA THR A 478 -25.61 9.66 -19.76
C THR A 478 -24.66 8.69 -20.45
N CYS A 479 -23.56 8.37 -19.77
CA CYS A 479 -22.49 7.55 -20.32
C CYS A 479 -22.30 6.28 -19.46
N PRO A 480 -23.18 5.27 -19.57
CA PRO A 480 -22.99 3.98 -18.89
C PRO A 480 -21.76 3.26 -19.45
N GLY A 481 -20.79 2.93 -18.60
CA GLY A 481 -19.57 2.21 -18.99
C GLY A 481 -18.67 2.92 -20.02
N GLY A 482 -18.81 4.25 -20.17
CA GLY A 482 -18.02 5.06 -21.13
C GLY A 482 -18.68 5.32 -22.48
N ASP A 483 -19.78 4.65 -22.82
CA ASP A 483 -20.54 4.89 -24.06
C ASP A 483 -21.62 5.94 -23.83
N CYS A 484 -21.45 7.14 -24.41
CA CYS A 484 -22.38 8.25 -24.23
C CYS A 484 -23.60 8.13 -25.17
N ASN A 485 -24.76 7.93 -24.57
CA ASN A 485 -26.04 8.03 -25.26
C ASN A 485 -26.67 9.41 -25.00
N ASN A 486 -27.27 9.98 -26.04
CA ASN A 486 -27.91 11.29 -25.99
C ASN A 486 -29.38 11.10 -25.60
N TYR A 487 -29.82 11.65 -24.47
CA TYR A 487 -31.17 11.36 -23.98
C TYR A 487 -32.16 12.48 -24.23
N ASN A 488 -31.77 13.76 -24.12
CA ASN A 488 -32.71 14.87 -24.31
C ASN A 488 -32.01 16.20 -24.64
N CYS A 489 -32.60 16.96 -25.57
CA CYS A 489 -32.30 18.38 -25.80
C CYS A 489 -33.57 19.19 -25.48
N LEU A 490 -33.53 20.04 -24.46
CA LEU A 490 -34.66 20.84 -24.02
C LEU A 490 -34.33 22.33 -24.15
N SER A 491 -35.22 23.08 -24.81
CA SER A 491 -35.18 24.56 -24.77
C SER A 491 -36.23 25.05 -23.78
N LEU A 492 -35.80 25.69 -22.69
CA LEU A 492 -36.71 26.11 -21.63
C LEU A 492 -36.62 27.62 -21.37
N PRO A 493 -37.77 28.31 -21.21
CA PRO A 493 -37.79 29.66 -20.67
C PRO A 493 -37.52 29.61 -19.16
N LEU A 494 -36.35 30.10 -18.72
CA LEU A 494 -36.06 30.29 -17.29
C LEU A 494 -36.82 31.51 -16.76
N SER A 495 -38.08 31.32 -16.37
CA SER A 495 -38.86 32.30 -15.60
C SER A 495 -39.02 31.95 -14.12
N ALA A 496 -38.54 30.78 -13.70
CA ALA A 496 -38.53 30.32 -12.31
C ALA A 496 -37.10 30.33 -11.74
N PRO A 497 -36.91 30.70 -10.45
CA PRO A 497 -35.58 30.77 -9.83
C PRO A 497 -34.91 29.41 -9.68
N ASP A 498 -35.70 28.32 -9.55
CA ASP A 498 -35.20 26.94 -9.45
C ASP A 498 -35.94 26.03 -10.44
N LEU A 499 -35.22 25.46 -11.40
CA LEU A 499 -35.74 24.52 -12.40
C LEU A 499 -35.13 23.14 -12.16
N SER A 500 -35.97 22.13 -11.93
CA SER A 500 -35.55 20.73 -11.76
C SER A 500 -35.99 19.90 -12.97
N ILE A 501 -35.04 19.20 -13.62
CA ILE A 501 -35.29 18.35 -14.78
C ILE A 501 -35.01 16.89 -14.37
N PRO A 502 -36.02 16.02 -14.28
CA PRO A 502 -35.81 14.62 -13.93
C PRO A 502 -35.11 13.88 -15.07
N ILE A 503 -34.11 13.06 -14.73
CA ILE A 503 -33.38 12.19 -15.66
C ILE A 503 -33.76 10.74 -15.35
N LEU A 504 -34.39 10.06 -16.31
CA LEU A 504 -34.72 8.64 -16.21
C LEU A 504 -33.83 7.82 -17.15
N VAL A 505 -33.04 6.90 -16.59
CA VAL A 505 -32.20 5.96 -17.36
C VAL A 505 -32.74 4.54 -17.16
N PRO A 506 -33.45 3.95 -18.14
CA PRO A 506 -34.02 2.61 -17.98
C PRO A 506 -32.94 1.52 -17.87
N PHE A 507 -33.18 0.48 -17.06
CA PHE A 507 -32.27 -0.67 -16.90
C PHE A 507 -31.86 -1.31 -18.23
N LEU A 508 -32.80 -1.46 -19.16
CA LEU A 508 -32.54 -2.02 -20.48
C LEU A 508 -31.49 -1.25 -21.29
N VAL A 509 -31.24 0.03 -20.97
CA VAL A 509 -30.26 0.86 -21.66
C VAL A 509 -28.85 0.70 -21.07
N TYR A 510 -28.73 0.53 -19.75
CA TYR A 510 -27.40 0.48 -19.10
C TYR A 510 -26.93 -0.93 -18.73
N HIS A 511 -27.82 -1.91 -18.57
CA HIS A 511 -27.47 -3.21 -17.97
C HIS A 511 -26.29 -3.92 -18.63
N LYS A 512 -26.19 -3.91 -19.97
CA LYS A 512 -25.08 -4.56 -20.70
C LYS A 512 -23.73 -3.88 -20.46
N HIS A 513 -23.73 -2.56 -20.30
CA HIS A 513 -22.52 -1.76 -20.07
C HIS A 513 -22.09 -1.78 -18.59
N MET A 514 -23.02 -2.04 -17.68
CA MET A 514 -22.77 -2.08 -16.23
C MET A 514 -22.34 -3.47 -15.71
N VAL A 515 -22.29 -4.51 -16.56
CA VAL A 515 -21.78 -5.84 -16.15
C VAL A 515 -20.33 -5.80 -15.65
N GLY A 516 -19.54 -4.81 -16.09
CA GLY A 516 -18.15 -4.61 -15.66
C GLY A 516 -17.83 -3.19 -15.20
N SER A 517 -18.86 -2.39 -14.86
CA SER A 517 -18.71 -1.00 -14.41
C SER A 517 -19.61 -0.76 -13.22
N ASP A 518 -19.05 -0.21 -12.14
CA ASP A 518 -19.79 0.02 -10.88
C ASP A 518 -20.43 1.43 -10.83
N SER A 519 -20.08 2.30 -11.78
CA SER A 519 -20.59 3.68 -11.83
C SER A 519 -21.05 4.13 -13.22
N MET A 520 -21.94 5.11 -13.23
CA MET A 520 -22.49 5.79 -14.40
C MET A 520 -22.25 7.29 -14.25
N LYS A 521 -21.62 7.92 -15.25
CA LYS A 521 -21.45 9.38 -15.30
C LYS A 521 -22.67 10.01 -15.98
N ILE A 522 -23.26 10.99 -15.31
CA ILE A 522 -24.35 11.82 -15.83
C ILE A 522 -23.82 13.23 -16.02
N SER A 523 -24.11 13.84 -17.16
CA SER A 523 -23.64 15.20 -17.44
C SER A 523 -24.71 16.05 -18.13
N ALA A 524 -24.76 17.32 -17.76
CA ALA A 524 -25.66 18.32 -18.32
C ALA A 524 -24.87 19.56 -18.75
N VAL A 525 -25.09 20.01 -19.98
CA VAL A 525 -24.57 21.29 -20.48
C VAL A 525 -25.72 22.25 -20.66
N VAL A 526 -25.57 23.43 -20.09
CA VAL A 526 -26.54 24.51 -20.21
C VAL A 526 -25.87 25.68 -20.93
N THR A 527 -26.43 26.07 -22.06
CA THR A 527 -25.96 27.23 -22.83
C THR A 527 -27.02 28.32 -22.79
N ASP A 528 -26.62 29.54 -22.46
CA ASP A 528 -27.48 30.72 -22.58
C ASP A 528 -27.70 31.04 -24.07
N LYS A 529 -28.95 31.14 -24.52
CA LYS A 529 -29.25 31.40 -25.94
C LYS A 529 -28.95 32.84 -26.35
N LEU A 530 -29.04 33.80 -25.43
CA LEU A 530 -28.79 35.22 -25.69
C LEU A 530 -27.30 35.55 -25.57
N GLU A 531 -26.59 34.83 -24.69
CA GLU A 531 -25.14 34.90 -24.58
C GLU A 531 -24.52 33.50 -24.78
N PRO A 532 -24.37 32.98 -26.03
CA PRO A 532 -23.85 31.63 -26.30
C PRO A 532 -22.42 31.35 -25.80
N ARG A 533 -21.72 32.39 -25.33
CA ARG A 533 -20.42 32.27 -24.65
C ARG A 533 -20.55 31.76 -23.22
N ASN A 534 -21.72 31.89 -22.60
CA ASN A 534 -22.01 31.40 -21.27
C ASN A 534 -22.47 29.95 -21.35
N VAL A 535 -21.52 29.05 -21.09
CA VAL A 535 -21.73 27.61 -21.06
C VAL A 535 -21.48 27.14 -19.63
N TYR A 536 -22.43 26.39 -19.09
CA TYR A 536 -22.37 25.80 -17.76
C TYR A 536 -22.36 24.28 -17.88
N LEU A 537 -21.52 23.63 -17.09
CA LEU A 537 -21.38 22.18 -17.06
C LEU A 537 -21.71 21.67 -15.65
N ALA A 538 -22.57 20.66 -15.57
CA ALA A 538 -22.82 19.89 -14.36
C ALA A 538 -22.51 18.41 -14.64
N VAL A 539 -21.71 17.78 -13.79
CA VAL A 539 -21.33 16.37 -13.89
C VAL A 539 -21.57 15.70 -12.55
N ASN A 540 -22.14 14.50 -12.57
CA ASN A 540 -22.35 13.68 -11.38
C ASN A 540 -22.08 12.20 -11.69
N ASP A 541 -21.32 11.53 -10.82
CA ASP A 541 -21.07 10.10 -10.91
C ASP A 541 -22.03 9.35 -9.97
N VAL A 542 -22.81 8.42 -10.53
CA VAL A 542 -23.78 7.60 -9.80
C VAL A 542 -23.26 6.19 -9.66
N ILE A 543 -23.20 5.66 -8.44
CA ILE A 543 -22.84 4.27 -8.16
C ILE A 543 -24.13 3.46 -8.01
N LEU A 544 -24.26 2.37 -8.76
CA LEU A 544 -25.40 1.46 -8.62
C LEU A 544 -25.10 0.45 -7.51
N LEU A 545 -26.04 0.29 -6.58
CA LEU A 545 -25.88 -0.69 -5.50
C LEU A 545 -26.14 -2.10 -6.03
N ASN A 546 -25.21 -3.01 -5.73
CA ASN A 546 -25.44 -4.43 -5.95
C ASN A 546 -26.59 -4.94 -5.06
N PRO A 547 -27.35 -5.95 -5.52
CA PRO A 547 -28.34 -6.60 -4.67
C PRO A 547 -27.67 -7.13 -3.39
N PRO A 548 -28.37 -7.07 -2.24
CA PRO A 548 -27.79 -7.49 -0.97
C PRO A 548 -27.52 -8.99 -0.96
N MET A 549 -26.26 -9.37 -0.73
CA MET A 549 -25.87 -10.76 -0.46
C MET A 549 -25.81 -10.99 1.06
N SER A 550 -26.37 -12.10 1.53
CA SER A 550 -26.36 -12.46 2.95
C SER A 550 -25.66 -13.80 3.18
N ILE A 551 -24.78 -13.84 4.19
CA ILE A 551 -24.12 -15.06 4.66
C ILE A 551 -24.66 -15.38 6.05
N THR A 552 -25.35 -16.52 6.19
CA THR A 552 -25.87 -16.98 7.47
C THR A 552 -25.07 -18.18 7.97
N VAL A 553 -24.44 -18.04 9.14
CA VAL A 553 -23.72 -19.14 9.81
C VAL A 553 -24.68 -19.81 10.79
N SER A 554 -25.13 -21.02 10.47
CA SER A 554 -26.28 -21.65 11.13
C SER A 554 -25.99 -22.38 12.45
N LYS A 555 -24.73 -22.53 12.90
CA LYS A 555 -24.39 -23.17 14.21
C LYS A 555 -23.10 -22.64 14.85
N LYS A 556 -23.07 -22.58 16.19
CA LYS A 556 -21.81 -22.58 16.98
C LYS A 556 -21.32 -24.03 17.09
N LEU A 557 -20.29 -24.41 16.34
CA LEU A 557 -19.63 -25.72 16.44
C LEU A 557 -18.10 -25.56 16.52
N PRO A 558 -17.37 -26.50 17.16
CA PRO A 558 -15.92 -26.40 17.32
C PRO A 558 -15.19 -26.71 15.99
N SER A 559 -14.41 -25.74 15.53
CA SER A 559 -13.21 -25.81 14.67
C SER A 559 -13.14 -26.64 13.37
N LEU A 560 -14.09 -27.50 12.98
CA LEU A 560 -14.06 -28.15 11.67
C LEU A 560 -15.47 -28.24 11.06
N CYS A 561 -15.57 -27.83 9.79
CA CYS A 561 -16.76 -27.71 8.93
C CYS A 561 -17.66 -26.48 9.18
N LEU A 562 -17.34 -25.39 8.47
CA LEU A 562 -18.30 -24.34 8.12
C LEU A 562 -19.15 -24.84 6.95
N ILE A 563 -20.46 -24.88 7.12
CA ILE A 563 -21.41 -24.92 6.01
C ILE A 563 -21.97 -23.50 5.92
N ASN A 564 -21.56 -22.75 4.89
CA ASN A 564 -22.11 -21.43 4.61
C ASN A 564 -23.32 -21.60 3.70
N HIS A 565 -24.46 -21.03 4.07
CA HIS A 565 -25.57 -20.83 3.15
C HIS A 565 -25.48 -19.41 2.59
N TYR A 566 -25.41 -19.31 1.28
CA TYR A 566 -25.53 -18.07 0.53
C TYR A 566 -26.99 -17.92 0.14
N VAL A 567 -27.58 -16.76 0.48
CA VAL A 567 -28.93 -16.41 0.04
C VAL A 567 -28.83 -15.09 -0.71
N ASP A 568 -29.10 -15.16 -2.00
CA ASP A 568 -29.18 -13.99 -2.89
C ASP A 568 -30.65 -13.66 -3.14
N LEU A 569 -30.99 -12.38 -3.00
CA LEU A 569 -32.30 -11.83 -3.34
C LEU A 569 -32.12 -10.98 -4.60
N PHE A 570 -32.69 -11.43 -5.72
CA PHE A 570 -32.62 -10.70 -6.99
C PHE A 570 -33.98 -10.06 -7.31
N GLU A 571 -34.00 -8.74 -7.49
CA GLU A 571 -35.13 -7.98 -8.07
C GLU A 571 -34.84 -7.62 -9.53
N VAL A 572 -34.46 -8.61 -10.35
CA VAL A 572 -34.16 -8.39 -11.78
C VAL A 572 -35.10 -9.23 -12.64
N THR A 573 -35.67 -8.64 -13.69
CA THR A 573 -36.57 -9.30 -14.65
C THR A 573 -35.85 -10.25 -15.64
N VAL A 574 -34.59 -10.59 -15.40
CA VAL A 574 -33.74 -11.41 -16.27
C VAL A 574 -33.19 -12.60 -15.48
N THR A 575 -33.20 -13.79 -16.09
CA THR A 575 -32.61 -15.01 -15.50
C THR A 575 -31.08 -14.92 -15.48
N LEU A 576 -30.48 -15.15 -14.31
CA LEU A 576 -29.03 -15.24 -14.16
C LEU A 576 -28.55 -16.63 -14.59
N ALA A 577 -27.43 -16.67 -15.33
CA ALA A 577 -26.74 -17.90 -15.75
C ALA A 577 -25.29 -17.87 -15.25
N ASP A 578 -24.65 -19.03 -15.16
CA ASP A 578 -23.23 -19.20 -14.79
C ASP A 578 -22.82 -18.65 -13.41
N CYS A 579 -23.72 -18.70 -12.41
CA CYS A 579 -23.40 -18.34 -11.02
C CYS A 579 -22.31 -19.27 -10.45
N CYS A 580 -21.22 -18.69 -9.94
CA CYS A 580 -20.03 -19.40 -9.44
C CYS A 580 -19.73 -19.08 -7.98
#